data_AF-A0A5K1GUG8-F1
#
_entry.id   AF-A0A5K1GUG8-F1
#
_cell.length_a   1.000
_cell.length_b   1.000
_cell.length_c   1.000
_cell.angle_alpha   90.00
_cell.angle_beta   90.00
_cell.angle_gamma   90.00
#
_symmetry.space_group_name_H-M   'P 1'
#
loop_
_entity.id
_entity.type
_entity.pdbx_description
1 polymer ?
#
loop_
_entity_poly.entity_id
_entity_poly.type
_entity_poly.pdbx_seq_one_letter_code
_entity_poly.pdbx_strand_id
1 'polypeptide(L)'
;CYSLFVGVVMEPEQPSNMGDNSKIESPFFYGSTVKLDGHNYEIWSRMFMTSVVGHRKDHIIDEDEPSVKTGKYATWKEDNSIVMSWIMNSVQTDIAPTLAYYMTAKHIWTFLRQTYSHDKN
;
A
#
# COMPACT_ATOMS: atom_id res chain seq x y z
N CYS A 1 -30.97 63.64 23.60
CA CYS A 1 -31.96 62.65 24.06
C CYS A 1 -31.28 61.30 24.20
N TYR A 2 -31.28 60.78 25.43
CA TYR A 2 -31.24 59.37 25.90
C TYR A 2 -30.50 58.26 25.10
N SER A 3 -29.52 57.65 25.81
CA SER A 3 -29.25 56.19 26.03
C SER A 3 -28.94 55.26 24.84
N LEU A 4 -27.70 54.76 24.71
CA LEU A 4 -27.10 53.50 25.27
C LEU A 4 -27.49 52.21 24.50
N PHE A 5 -26.50 51.47 23.95
CA PHE A 5 -26.15 50.08 24.34
C PHE A 5 -25.00 49.48 23.47
N VAL A 6 -23.84 49.33 24.11
CA VAL A 6 -22.85 48.22 24.13
C VAL A 6 -22.79 47.16 23.00
N GLY A 7 -21.54 46.87 22.55
CA GLY A 7 -21.10 45.58 21.99
C GLY A 7 -21.43 45.38 20.51
N VAL A 8 -20.51 45.07 19.61
CA VAL A 8 -19.66 43.88 19.61
C VAL A 8 -18.39 44.19 18.79
N VAL A 9 -17.25 43.82 19.36
CA VAL A 9 -15.92 43.84 18.75
C VAL A 9 -15.94 43.02 17.45
N MET A 10 -15.22 43.47 16.42
CA MET A 10 -14.93 42.66 15.23
C MET A 10 -14.41 41.29 15.67
N GLU A 11 -15.24 40.25 15.53
CA GLU A 11 -14.81 38.87 15.61
C GLU A 11 -13.92 38.62 14.38
N PRO A 12 -12.64 38.24 14.52
CA PRO A 12 -11.92 37.69 13.39
C PRO A 12 -12.62 36.37 13.05
N GLU A 13 -13.09 36.23 11.80
CA GLU A 13 -13.63 34.96 11.31
C GLU A 13 -12.66 33.84 11.72
N GLN A 14 -13.14 32.99 12.62
CA GLN A 14 -12.44 31.77 13.00
C GLN A 14 -12.29 30.95 11.72
N PRO A 15 -11.08 30.52 11.32
CA PRO A 15 -10.95 29.58 10.22
C PRO A 15 -11.81 28.38 10.56
N SER A 16 -12.72 28.04 9.65
CA SER A 16 -13.53 26.86 9.72
C SER A 16 -12.63 25.68 10.06
N ASN A 17 -12.97 25.00 11.15
CA ASN A 17 -12.37 23.76 11.58
C ASN A 17 -12.72 22.67 10.55
N MET A 18 -12.06 22.73 9.39
CA MET A 18 -12.03 21.66 8.41
C MET A 18 -10.90 20.77 8.87
N GLY A 19 -11.29 19.71 9.57
CA GLY A 19 -10.47 18.94 10.48
C GLY A 19 -9.11 18.54 9.93
N ASP A 20 -8.22 18.21 10.87
CA ASP A 20 -6.98 17.51 10.62
C ASP A 20 -7.16 16.49 9.50
N ASN A 21 -6.78 16.91 8.29
CA ASN A 21 -6.36 16.02 7.22
C ASN A 21 -4.98 15.50 7.66
N SER A 22 -4.95 14.85 8.83
CA SER A 22 -4.20 13.62 8.96
C SER A 22 -4.34 12.94 7.62
N LYS A 23 -3.22 12.85 6.92
CA LYS A 23 -3.05 11.95 5.81
C LYS A 23 -3.68 10.63 6.25
N ILE A 24 -4.95 10.42 5.94
CA ILE A 24 -5.48 9.09 5.75
C ILE A 24 -4.92 8.70 4.39
N GLU A 25 -3.58 8.59 4.32
CA GLU A 25 -2.96 7.66 3.42
C GLU A 25 -3.48 6.32 3.93
N SER A 26 -4.65 5.94 3.44
CA SER A 26 -5.19 4.64 3.77
C SER A 26 -4.09 3.64 3.38
N PRO A 27 -3.73 2.68 4.25
CA PRO A 27 -2.79 1.61 3.90
C PRO A 27 -3.16 0.83 2.63
N PHE A 28 -4.39 1.07 2.15
CA PHE A 28 -5.03 0.52 0.97
C PHE A 28 -4.78 1.32 -0.32
N PHE A 29 -4.40 2.61 -0.27
CA PHE A 29 -4.16 3.43 -1.48
C PHE A 29 -2.76 3.21 -2.09
N TYR A 30 -1.95 2.36 -1.48
CA TYR A 30 -0.60 2.03 -1.96
C TYR A 30 -0.57 0.83 -2.93
N GLY A 31 -1.73 0.23 -3.23
CA GLY A 31 -1.85 -0.80 -4.26
C GLY A 31 -1.72 -0.21 -5.67
N SER A 32 -0.96 -0.88 -6.55
CA SER A 32 -0.85 -0.54 -7.97
C SER A 32 -2.24 -0.21 -8.56
N THR A 33 -2.34 0.92 -9.27
CA THR A 33 -3.57 1.31 -10.01
C THR A 33 -3.94 0.28 -11.08
N VAL A 34 -2.98 -0.51 -11.52
CA VAL A 34 -3.14 -1.61 -12.47
C VAL A 34 -3.36 -2.91 -11.70
N LYS A 35 -4.43 -3.63 -12.03
CA LYS A 35 -4.66 -5.00 -11.53
C LYS A 35 -4.07 -6.02 -12.50
N LEU A 36 -3.37 -7.02 -11.98
CA LEU A 36 -2.87 -8.15 -12.77
C LEU A 36 -4.05 -8.97 -13.31
N ASP A 37 -4.15 -9.08 -14.63
CA ASP A 37 -5.18 -9.85 -15.36
C ASP A 37 -4.62 -11.12 -16.03
N GLY A 38 -3.35 -11.40 -15.78
CA GLY A 38 -2.60 -12.53 -16.34
C GLY A 38 -1.78 -12.16 -17.58
N HIS A 39 -2.25 -11.25 -18.42
CA HIS A 39 -1.58 -10.88 -19.67
C HIS A 39 -0.72 -9.62 -19.53
N ASN A 40 -0.99 -8.81 -18.51
CA ASN A 40 -0.35 -7.51 -18.30
C ASN A 40 0.82 -7.53 -17.30
N TYR A 41 1.43 -8.70 -17.06
CA TYR A 41 2.48 -8.88 -16.04
C TYR A 41 3.64 -7.89 -16.17
N GLU A 42 4.13 -7.62 -17.37
CA GLU A 42 5.27 -6.71 -17.59
C GLU A 42 4.98 -5.27 -17.11
N ILE A 43 3.78 -4.76 -17.41
CA ILE A 43 3.38 -3.41 -17.00
C ILE A 43 3.06 -3.41 -15.50
N TRP A 44 2.29 -4.40 -15.04
CA TRP A 44 1.90 -4.54 -13.65
C TRP A 44 3.11 -4.66 -12.73
N SER A 45 4.07 -5.54 -13.04
CA SER A 45 5.25 -5.79 -12.22
C SER A 45 6.13 -4.55 -12.09
N ARG A 46 6.32 -3.78 -13.17
CA ARG A 46 7.06 -2.51 -13.14
C ARG A 46 6.39 -1.47 -12.26
N MET A 47 5.06 -1.31 -12.37
CA MET A 47 4.30 -0.38 -11.55
C MET A 47 4.34 -0.80 -10.08
N PHE A 48 4.16 -2.09 -9.80
CA PHE A 48 4.21 -2.64 -8.46
C PHE A 48 5.58 -2.43 -7.80
N MET A 49 6.67 -2.78 -8.50
CA MET A 49 8.04 -2.57 -7.99
C MET A 49 8.35 -1.10 -7.75
N THR A 50 7.86 -0.19 -8.60
CA THR A 50 8.05 1.25 -8.40
C THR A 50 7.42 1.72 -7.08
N SER A 51 6.20 1.24 -6.76
CA SER A 51 5.57 1.51 -5.46
C SER A 51 6.39 0.90 -4.31
N VAL A 52 6.78 -0.36 -4.41
CA VAL A 52 7.55 -1.05 -3.36
C VAL A 52 8.87 -0.33 -3.03
N VAL A 53 9.62 0.08 -4.06
CA VAL A 53 10.87 0.85 -3.91
C VAL A 53 10.58 2.24 -3.34
N GLY A 54 9.52 2.91 -3.80
CA GLY A 54 9.07 4.19 -3.25
C GLY A 54 8.77 4.15 -1.75
N HIS A 55 8.35 2.98 -1.25
CA HIS A 55 8.07 2.73 0.16
C HIS A 55 9.22 2.06 0.94
N ARG A 56 10.39 1.85 0.31
CA ARG A 56 11.57 1.20 0.92
C ARG A 56 11.28 -0.22 1.45
N LYS A 57 10.40 -0.95 0.75
CA LYS A 57 10.00 -2.35 1.06
C LYS A 57 10.56 -3.36 0.05
N ASP A 58 11.49 -2.94 -0.79
CA ASP A 58 12.21 -3.75 -1.79
C ASP A 58 12.90 -4.96 -1.17
N HIS A 59 13.46 -4.79 0.04
CA HIS A 59 14.07 -5.88 0.81
C HIS A 59 13.16 -7.09 1.05
N ILE A 60 11.82 -6.92 1.05
CA ILE A 60 10.87 -8.03 1.21
C ILE A 60 10.81 -8.94 -0.02
N ILE A 61 11.05 -8.38 -1.21
CA ILE A 61 11.01 -9.11 -2.47
C ILE A 61 12.39 -9.66 -2.81
N ASP A 62 13.44 -8.87 -2.58
CA ASP A 62 14.81 -9.20 -2.98
C ASP A 62 15.50 -10.14 -1.98
N GLU A 63 15.34 -9.91 -0.67
CA GLU A 63 16.02 -10.69 0.37
C GLU A 63 15.22 -11.92 0.80
N ASP A 64 15.88 -12.95 1.32
CA ASP A 64 15.19 -14.13 1.87
C ASP A 64 14.64 -13.86 3.28
N GLU A 65 13.69 -14.69 3.72
CA GLU A 65 13.22 -14.64 5.12
C GLU A 65 14.41 -14.71 6.09
N PRO A 66 14.51 -13.80 7.07
CA PRO A 66 15.58 -13.83 8.05
C PRO A 66 15.64 -15.18 8.76
N SER A 67 16.78 -15.85 8.69
CA SER A 67 16.99 -17.17 9.32
C SER A 67 16.89 -17.12 10.84
N VAL A 68 17.18 -15.95 11.43
CA VAL A 68 17.10 -15.71 12.87
C VAL A 68 15.89 -14.85 13.20
N LYS A 69 14.91 -15.43 13.90
CA LYS A 69 13.66 -14.75 14.31
C LYS A 69 13.84 -13.86 15.54
N THR A 70 14.96 -13.13 15.63
CA THR A 70 15.28 -12.24 16.75
C THR A 70 15.55 -10.83 16.27
N GLY A 71 15.24 -9.82 17.09
CA GLY A 71 15.48 -8.42 16.75
C GLY A 71 14.54 -7.92 15.65
N LYS A 72 15.07 -7.67 14.45
CA LYS A 72 14.37 -7.03 13.32
C LYS A 72 13.32 -7.91 12.63
N TYR A 73 13.15 -9.17 13.04
CA TYR A 73 12.17 -10.09 12.44
C TYR A 73 10.73 -9.59 12.56
N ALA A 74 10.38 -8.90 13.66
CA ALA A 74 9.03 -8.33 13.82
C ALA A 74 8.73 -7.30 12.72
N THR A 75 9.66 -6.37 12.47
CA THR A 75 9.56 -5.37 11.40
C THR A 75 9.52 -6.04 10.02
N TRP A 76 10.37 -7.05 9.77
CA TRP A 76 10.32 -7.80 8.52
C TRP A 76 8.96 -8.48 8.31
N LYS A 77 8.38 -9.08 9.36
CA LYS A 77 7.07 -9.74 9.29
C LYS A 77 5.93 -8.77 9.01
N GLU A 78 5.97 -7.58 9.61
CA GLU A 78 5.02 -6.49 9.33
C GLU A 78 5.12 -6.03 7.88
N ASP A 79 6.33 -5.74 7.42
CA ASP A 79 6.63 -5.32 6.06
C ASP A 79 6.21 -6.38 5.03
N ASN A 80 6.49 -7.66 5.30
CA ASN A 80 6.01 -8.79 4.50
C ASN A 80 4.48 -8.81 4.42
N SER A 81 3.77 -8.60 5.53
CA SER A 81 2.30 -8.61 5.55
C SER A 81 1.69 -7.44 4.77
N ILE A 82 2.34 -6.28 4.82
CA ILE A 82 1.96 -5.09 4.03
C ILE A 82 2.12 -5.37 2.54
N VAL A 83 3.29 -5.86 2.11
CA VAL A 83 3.53 -6.14 0.69
C VAL A 83 2.62 -7.26 0.20
N MET A 84 2.37 -8.31 0.99
CA MET A 84 1.38 -9.34 0.65
C MET A 84 -0.01 -8.74 0.41
N SER A 85 -0.45 -7.84 1.29
CA SER A 85 -1.75 -7.16 1.14
C SER A 85 -1.79 -6.31 -0.14
N TRP A 86 -0.69 -5.65 -0.48
CA TRP A 86 -0.60 -4.90 -1.74
C TRP A 86 -0.67 -5.81 -2.96
N ILE A 87 0.03 -6.95 -2.94
CA ILE A 87 -0.06 -7.91 -4.05
C ILE A 87 -1.50 -8.39 -4.19
N MET A 88 -2.12 -8.86 -3.11
CA MET A 88 -3.51 -9.38 -3.12
C MET A 88 -4.53 -8.35 -3.61
N ASN A 89 -4.36 -7.08 -3.26
CA ASN A 89 -5.23 -6.00 -3.74
C ASN A 89 -4.95 -5.57 -5.20
N SER A 90 -3.75 -5.88 -5.70
CA SER A 90 -3.29 -5.54 -7.05
C SER A 90 -3.45 -6.67 -8.07
N VAL A 91 -4.10 -7.78 -7.73
CA VAL A 91 -4.42 -8.86 -8.66
C VAL A 91 -5.94 -8.96 -8.88
N GLN A 92 -6.36 -9.56 -9.98
CA GLN A 92 -7.77 -9.90 -10.18
C GLN A 92 -8.26 -10.96 -9.20
N THR A 93 -9.56 -10.96 -8.93
CA THR A 93 -10.23 -11.85 -7.97
C THR A 93 -10.08 -13.33 -8.33
N ASP A 94 -9.81 -13.63 -9.59
CA ASP A 94 -9.65 -15.01 -10.07
C ASP A 94 -8.22 -15.53 -9.78
N ILE A 95 -7.26 -14.63 -9.61
CA ILE A 95 -5.85 -14.94 -9.30
C ILE A 95 -5.64 -14.97 -7.78
N ALA A 96 -6.29 -14.09 -7.02
CA ALA A 96 -6.10 -13.96 -5.57
C ALA A 96 -6.23 -15.28 -4.76
N PRO A 97 -7.16 -16.21 -5.06
CA PRO A 97 -7.27 -17.49 -4.35
C PRO A 97 -6.01 -18.36 -4.48
N THR A 98 -5.33 -18.31 -5.62
CA THR A 98 -4.08 -19.07 -5.84
C THR A 98 -2.95 -18.53 -4.96
N LEU A 99 -3.01 -17.26 -4.58
CA LEU A 99 -2.00 -16.59 -3.79
C LEU A 99 -2.16 -16.81 -2.28
N ALA A 100 -3.37 -17.16 -1.83
CA ALA A 100 -3.71 -17.33 -0.43
C ALA A 100 -2.92 -18.45 0.28
N TYR A 101 -2.32 -19.37 -0.48
CA TYR A 101 -1.53 -20.48 0.05
C TYR A 101 -0.07 -20.11 0.38
N TYR A 102 0.41 -18.94 -0.06
CA TYR A 102 1.78 -18.51 0.16
C TYR A 102 1.91 -17.69 1.44
N MET A 103 2.97 -17.94 2.19
CA MET A 103 3.22 -17.31 3.50
C MET A 103 4.07 -16.03 3.44
N THR A 104 4.66 -15.74 2.28
CA THR A 104 5.56 -14.59 2.11
C THR A 104 5.31 -13.90 0.78
N ALA A 105 5.45 -12.57 0.76
CA ALA A 105 5.37 -11.76 -0.45
C ALA A 105 6.39 -12.21 -1.53
N LYS A 106 7.59 -12.64 -1.14
CA LYS A 106 8.60 -13.14 -2.07
C LYS A 106 8.15 -14.38 -2.85
N HIS A 107 7.57 -15.36 -2.16
CA HIS A 107 7.02 -16.56 -2.81
C HIS A 107 5.87 -16.19 -3.76
N ILE A 108 4.94 -15.32 -3.33
CA ILE A 108 3.87 -14.81 -4.19
C ILE A 108 4.45 -14.14 -5.45
N TRP A 109 5.40 -13.24 -5.26
CA TRP A 109 6.06 -12.50 -6.34
C TRP A 109 6.74 -13.44 -7.34
N THR A 110 7.48 -14.43 -6.84
CA THR A 110 8.18 -15.41 -7.67
C THR A 110 7.20 -16.28 -8.45
N PHE A 111 6.11 -16.72 -7.82
CA PHE A 111 5.05 -17.49 -8.48
C PHE A 111 4.38 -16.68 -9.60
N LEU A 112 4.00 -15.43 -9.32
CA LEU A 112 3.40 -14.54 -10.32
C LEU A 112 4.34 -14.29 -11.49
N ARG A 113 5.64 -14.09 -11.21
CA ARG A 113 6.68 -13.98 -12.23
C ARG A 113 6.74 -15.24 -13.09
N GLN A 114 6.87 -16.41 -12.49
CA GLN A 114 7.01 -17.66 -13.26
C GLN A 114 5.76 -17.97 -14.09
N THR A 115 4.57 -17.66 -13.56
CA THR A 115 3.29 -17.95 -14.21
C THR A 115 2.99 -16.98 -15.35
N TYR A 116 3.23 -15.68 -15.15
CA TYR A 116 2.73 -14.63 -16.05
C TYR A 116 3.81 -13.81 -16.78
N SER A 117 5.10 -13.94 -16.41
CA SER A 117 6.18 -13.29 -17.19
C SER A 117 6.47 -13.96 -18.53
N HIS A 118 5.92 -15.16 -18.73
CA HIS A 118 6.18 -16.00 -19.89
C HIS A 118 4.90 -16.34 -20.65
N ASP A 119 3.95 -15.39 -20.77
CA ASP A 119 2.91 -15.45 -21.79
C ASP A 119 3.54 -15.29 -23.19
N LYS A 120 4.21 -16.36 -23.62
CA LYS A 120 4.42 -16.75 -25.01
C LYS A 120 3.73 -18.09 -25.17
N ASN A 121 2.45 -18.05 -25.49
CA ASN A 121 1.83 -19.03 -26.39
C ASN A 121 0.79 -18.33 -27.25
#